data_AF-A0A2A9FWZ7-F1
#
_entry.id   AF-A0A2A9FWZ7-F1
#
_cell.length_a   1.000
_cell.length_b   1.000
_cell.length_c   1.000
_cell.angle_alpha   90.00
_cell.angle_beta   90.00
_cell.angle_gamma   90.00
#
_symmetry.space_group_name_H-M   'P 1'
#
loop_
_entity.id
_entity.type
_entity.pdbx_description
1 polymer ?
#
loop_
_entity_poly.entity_id
_entity_poly.type
_entity_poly.pdbx_seq_one_letter_code
_entity_poly.pdbx_strand_id
1 'polypeptide(L)'
;MVENQTRAMLILFGIIAVIIVVGLAAKLRPVTEQAQVTGAQLAKVSMQDSVQRYRQAWLVQGEPEHMRMDGFELTMTEGGLVSPFIQQGVLDCVYWLAVHYPQRKIMASELLDVNGVIETNHYVCHYAYENGQSIVIVSTANQLKIDVEMSAE
;
A
#
# COMPACT_ATOMS: atom_id res chain seq x y z
N MET A 1 -55.52 -22.03 -18.92
CA MET A 1 -54.27 -22.38 -19.62
C MET A 1 -53.28 -21.22 -19.78
N VAL A 2 -53.63 -19.98 -19.36
CA VAL A 2 -52.76 -18.78 -19.48
C VAL A 2 -51.78 -18.63 -18.31
N GLU A 3 -52.18 -19.00 -17.08
CA GLU A 3 -51.35 -18.89 -15.86
C GLU A 3 -50.00 -19.64 -15.94
N ASN A 4 -49.99 -20.82 -16.57
CA ASN A 4 -48.80 -21.66 -16.70
C ASN A 4 -47.76 -21.06 -17.67
N GLN A 5 -48.24 -20.36 -18.71
CA GLN A 5 -47.37 -19.71 -19.71
C GLN A 5 -46.64 -18.51 -19.11
N THR A 6 -47.33 -17.70 -18.30
CA THR A 6 -46.74 -16.54 -17.61
C THR A 6 -45.72 -16.97 -16.56
N ARG A 7 -46.02 -18.03 -15.78
CA ARG A 7 -45.07 -18.61 -14.82
C ARG A 7 -43.83 -19.19 -15.50
N ALA A 8 -44.00 -19.93 -16.59
CA ALA A 8 -42.87 -20.49 -17.35
C ALA A 8 -41.96 -19.40 -17.94
N MET A 9 -42.55 -18.31 -18.45
CA MET A 9 -41.79 -17.18 -18.99
C MET A 9 -40.99 -16.45 -17.89
N LEU A 10 -41.58 -16.23 -16.71
CA LEU A 10 -40.88 -15.62 -15.57
C LEU A 10 -39.72 -16.48 -15.06
N ILE A 11 -39.91 -17.81 -15.01
CA ILE A 11 -38.84 -18.74 -14.63
C ILE A 11 -37.69 -18.69 -15.66
N LEU A 12 -38.01 -18.63 -16.96
CA LEU A 12 -37.00 -18.54 -18.01
C LEU A 12 -36.17 -17.26 -17.92
N PHE A 13 -36.82 -16.10 -17.74
CA PHE A 13 -36.11 -14.83 -17.55
C PHE A 13 -35.26 -14.81 -16.28
N GLY A 14 -35.75 -15.40 -15.18
CA GLY A 14 -34.99 -15.54 -13.95
C GLY A 14 -33.71 -16.37 -14.15
N ILE A 15 -33.82 -17.50 -14.85
CA ILE A 15 -32.66 -18.36 -15.15
C ILE A 15 -31.64 -17.62 -16.01
N ILE A 16 -32.09 -16.91 -17.05
CA ILE A 16 -31.20 -16.13 -17.92
C ILE A 16 -30.48 -15.04 -17.12
N ALA A 17 -31.21 -14.30 -16.26
CA ALA A 17 -30.62 -13.27 -15.42
C ALA A 17 -29.56 -13.85 -14.46
N VAL A 18 -29.82 -15.01 -13.85
CA VAL A 18 -28.85 -15.70 -12.99
C VAL A 18 -27.61 -16.12 -13.77
N ILE A 19 -27.77 -16.68 -14.97
CA ILE A 19 -26.63 -17.06 -15.83
C ILE A 19 -25.77 -15.84 -16.17
N ILE A 20 -26.39 -14.70 -16.47
CA ILE A 20 -25.69 -13.45 -16.75
C ILE A 20 -24.91 -12.98 -15.51
N VAL A 21 -25.55 -12.94 -14.34
CA VAL A 21 -24.91 -12.50 -13.08
C VAL A 21 -23.75 -13.43 -12.70
N VAL A 22 -23.91 -14.74 -12.80
CA VAL A 22 -22.85 -15.71 -12.51
C VAL A 22 -21.71 -15.60 -13.52
N GLY A 23 -22.02 -15.42 -14.81
CA GLY A 23 -21.02 -15.22 -15.85
C GLY A 23 -20.19 -13.95 -15.64
N LEU A 24 -20.85 -12.85 -15.26
CA LEU A 24 -20.19 -11.61 -14.85
C LEU A 24 -19.31 -11.84 -13.61
N ALA A 25 -19.86 -12.41 -12.54
CA ALA A 25 -19.11 -12.67 -11.31
C ALA A 25 -17.86 -13.53 -11.57
N ALA A 26 -17.96 -14.55 -12.42
CA ALA A 26 -16.83 -15.41 -12.79
C ALA A 26 -15.75 -14.66 -13.59
N LYS A 27 -16.13 -13.68 -14.42
CA LYS A 27 -15.19 -12.83 -15.17
C LYS A 27 -14.60 -11.69 -14.34
N LEU A 28 -15.27 -11.26 -13.27
CA LEU A 28 -14.77 -10.21 -12.37
C LEU A 28 -13.71 -10.73 -11.37
N ARG A 29 -13.77 -12.00 -10.94
CA ARG A 29 -12.77 -12.62 -10.04
C ARG A 29 -11.30 -12.43 -10.48
N PRO A 30 -10.91 -12.71 -11.73
CA PRO A 30 -9.51 -12.50 -12.15
C PRO A 30 -9.14 -11.01 -12.19
N VAL A 31 -10.09 -10.12 -12.45
CA VAL A 31 -9.85 -8.66 -12.40
C VAL A 31 -9.59 -8.20 -10.96
N THR A 32 -10.29 -8.76 -9.97
CA THR A 32 -10.06 -8.42 -8.56
C THR A 32 -8.69 -8.88 -8.07
N GLU A 33 -8.20 -10.06 -8.47
CA GLU A 33 -6.85 -10.53 -8.12
C GLU A 33 -5.76 -9.69 -8.80
N GLN A 34 -5.91 -9.39 -10.10
CA GLN A 34 -4.97 -8.52 -10.82
C GLN A 34 -4.96 -7.10 -10.26
N ALA A 35 -6.11 -6.57 -9.85
CA ALA A 35 -6.22 -5.26 -9.22
C ALA A 35 -5.54 -5.23 -7.83
N GLN A 36 -5.58 -6.32 -7.06
CA GLN A 36 -4.86 -6.42 -5.79
C GLN A 36 -3.34 -6.42 -5.97
N VAL A 37 -2.81 -7.24 -6.89
CA VAL A 37 -1.37 -7.21 -7.24
C VAL A 37 -0.95 -5.83 -7.75
N THR A 38 -1.83 -5.17 -8.51
CA THR A 38 -1.63 -3.79 -8.96
C THR A 38 -1.64 -2.80 -7.78
N GLY A 39 -2.47 -3.03 -6.77
CA GLY A 39 -2.63 -2.15 -5.62
C GLY A 39 -1.37 -2.00 -4.78
N ALA A 40 -0.75 -3.12 -4.38
CA ALA A 40 0.49 -3.06 -3.60
C ALA A 40 1.67 -2.54 -4.43
N GLN A 41 1.73 -2.88 -5.73
CA GLN A 41 2.74 -2.31 -6.61
C GLN A 41 2.57 -0.79 -6.78
N LEU A 42 1.33 -0.32 -6.87
CA LEU A 42 1.03 1.11 -6.89
C LEU A 42 1.42 1.79 -5.58
N ALA A 43 1.17 1.14 -4.43
CA ALA A 43 1.61 1.61 -3.13
C ALA A 43 3.14 1.80 -3.10
N LYS A 44 3.89 0.78 -3.54
CA LYS A 44 5.35 0.86 -3.69
C LYS A 44 5.79 2.03 -4.55
N VAL A 45 5.21 2.21 -5.74
CA VAL A 45 5.55 3.32 -6.63
C VAL A 45 5.23 4.67 -5.98
N SER A 46 4.09 4.79 -5.31
CA SER A 46 3.68 6.02 -4.60
C SER A 46 4.65 6.38 -3.47
N MET A 47 5.10 5.39 -2.70
CA MET A 47 6.08 5.57 -1.64
C MET A 47 7.45 5.96 -2.20
N GLN A 48 7.89 5.30 -3.28
CA GLN A 48 9.13 5.65 -3.96
C GLN A 48 9.08 7.09 -4.48
N ASP A 49 7.96 7.52 -5.04
CA ASP A 49 7.77 8.90 -5.49
C ASP A 49 7.87 9.88 -4.32
N SER A 50 7.23 9.60 -3.17
CA SER A 50 7.38 10.41 -1.95
C SER A 50 8.85 10.56 -1.53
N VAL A 51 9.59 9.44 -1.45
CA VAL A 51 11.03 9.44 -1.10
C VAL A 51 11.83 10.30 -2.06
N GLN A 52 11.60 10.17 -3.37
CA GLN A 52 12.32 10.95 -4.37
C GLN A 52 11.97 12.44 -4.28
N ARG A 53 10.69 12.79 -4.15
CA ARG A 53 10.26 14.19 -4.02
C ARG A 53 10.90 14.88 -2.81
N TYR A 54 10.98 14.20 -1.66
CA TYR A 54 11.60 14.76 -0.46
C TYR A 54 13.10 14.93 -0.62
N ARG A 55 13.77 13.94 -1.21
CA ARG A 55 15.20 14.04 -1.53
C ARG A 55 15.52 15.19 -2.48
N GLN A 56 14.70 15.40 -3.52
CA GLN A 56 14.87 16.53 -4.44
C GLN A 56 14.65 17.87 -3.73
N ALA A 57 13.63 17.98 -2.90
CA ALA A 57 13.38 19.19 -2.11
C ALA A 57 14.53 19.49 -1.13
N TRP A 58 15.08 18.47 -0.48
CA TRP A 58 16.23 18.57 0.40
C TRP A 58 17.48 19.08 -0.33
N LEU A 59 17.79 18.55 -1.51
CA LEU A 59 18.90 19.04 -2.35
C LEU A 59 18.73 20.51 -2.72
N VAL A 60 17.53 20.91 -3.14
CA VAL A 60 17.24 22.30 -3.55
C VAL A 60 17.33 23.27 -2.38
N GLN A 61 17.04 22.81 -1.16
CA GLN A 61 17.10 23.63 0.06
C GLN A 61 18.49 23.70 0.70
N GLY A 62 19.51 23.09 0.08
CA GLY A 62 20.89 23.12 0.60
C GLY A 62 21.15 22.10 1.69
N GLU A 63 20.53 20.93 1.59
CA GLU A 63 20.80 19.76 2.44
C GLU A 63 20.54 19.97 3.95
N PRO A 64 19.41 20.57 4.35
CA PRO A 64 19.16 20.87 5.76
C PRO A 64 18.94 19.57 6.58
N GLU A 65 19.33 19.61 7.86
CA GLU A 65 19.04 18.54 8.83
C GLU A 65 17.53 18.42 9.12
N HIS A 66 16.82 19.55 9.08
CA HIS A 66 15.37 19.61 9.27
C HIS A 66 14.69 20.35 8.12
N MET A 67 13.59 19.81 7.60
CA MET A 67 12.79 20.47 6.57
C MET A 67 11.30 20.23 6.80
N ARG A 68 10.47 21.17 6.35
CA ARG A 68 9.02 21.04 6.43
C ARG A 68 8.43 20.73 5.05
N MET A 69 7.71 19.63 4.92
CA MET A 69 7.08 19.22 3.66
C MET A 69 5.82 18.38 3.90
N ASP A 70 4.80 18.57 3.06
CA ASP A 70 3.51 17.87 3.14
C ASP A 70 2.85 17.90 4.54
N GLY A 71 3.13 18.95 5.33
CA GLY A 71 2.62 19.11 6.69
C GLY A 71 3.41 18.38 7.79
N PHE A 72 4.52 17.73 7.43
CA PHE A 72 5.43 17.06 8.36
C PHE A 72 6.68 17.90 8.63
N GLU A 73 7.17 17.85 9.86
CA GLU A 73 8.53 18.27 10.21
C GLU A 73 9.45 17.05 10.05
N LEU A 74 10.28 17.09 9.00
CA LEU A 74 11.13 15.97 8.59
C LEU A 74 12.54 16.16 9.12
N THR A 75 13.05 15.15 9.81
CA THR A 75 14.50 15.01 10.08
C THR A 75 15.14 14.23 8.94
N MET A 76 16.18 14.79 8.34
CA MET A 76 16.85 14.23 7.18
C MET A 76 18.16 13.55 7.59
N THR A 77 18.45 12.40 6.98
CA THR A 77 19.76 11.76 7.06
C THR A 77 20.77 12.52 6.20
N GLU A 78 22.08 12.32 6.43
CA GLU A 78 23.15 12.81 5.54
C GLU A 78 22.97 12.36 4.07
N GLY A 79 22.28 11.24 3.82
CA GLY A 79 21.97 10.74 2.47
C GLY A 79 20.75 11.39 1.80
N GLY A 80 20.10 12.36 2.44
CA GLY A 80 18.90 13.03 1.92
C GLY A 80 17.62 12.19 1.98
N LEU A 81 17.55 11.21 2.87
CA LEU A 81 16.36 10.42 3.17
C LEU A 81 15.70 10.91 4.46
N VAL A 82 14.39 10.70 4.61
CA VAL A 82 13.71 10.97 5.88
C VAL A 82 14.12 9.91 6.89
N SER A 83 14.61 10.36 8.04
CA SER A 83 14.92 9.52 9.19
C SER A 83 13.62 8.91 9.76
N PRO A 84 13.56 7.59 10.00
CA PRO A 84 12.41 6.97 10.66
C PRO A 84 12.46 7.11 12.18
N PHE A 85 13.47 7.80 12.72
CA PHE A 85 13.67 7.94 14.16
C PHE A 85 13.03 9.22 14.66
N ILE A 86 12.24 9.10 15.72
CA ILE A 86 11.76 10.26 16.48
C ILE A 86 12.88 10.83 17.35
N GLN A 87 12.69 12.02 17.93
CA GLN A 87 13.71 12.77 18.68
C GLN A 87 14.40 11.99 19.82
N GLN A 88 13.81 10.87 20.28
CA GLN A 88 14.36 10.01 21.33
C GLN A 88 15.26 8.88 20.79
N GLY A 89 15.51 8.83 19.47
CA GLY A 89 16.28 7.77 18.81
C GLY A 89 15.53 6.44 18.66
N VAL A 90 14.20 6.45 18.84
CA VAL A 90 13.35 5.28 18.71
C VAL A 90 12.87 5.16 17.27
N LEU A 91 13.01 3.96 16.68
CA LEU A 91 12.48 3.65 15.35
C LEU A 91 10.95 3.70 15.38
N ASP A 92 10.34 4.56 14.56
CA ASP A 92 8.90 4.69 14.44
C ASP A 92 8.45 4.40 13.00
N CYS A 93 8.14 3.12 12.74
CA CYS A 93 7.63 2.68 11.45
C CYS A 93 6.23 3.25 11.15
N VAL A 94 5.43 3.58 12.16
CA VAL A 94 4.08 4.15 11.95
C VAL A 94 4.21 5.58 11.42
N TYR A 95 5.09 6.38 12.02
CA TYR A 95 5.47 7.70 11.52
C TYR A 95 6.01 7.61 10.09
N TRP A 96 6.95 6.70 9.86
CA TRP A 96 7.61 6.58 8.56
C TRP A 96 6.64 6.19 7.43
N LEU A 97 5.69 5.29 7.74
CA LEU A 97 4.57 5.00 6.83
C LEU A 97 3.67 6.20 6.60
N ALA A 98 3.36 6.98 7.64
CA ALA A 98 2.51 8.16 7.52
C ALA A 98 3.11 9.21 6.58
N VAL A 99 4.43 9.39 6.66
CA VAL A 99 5.19 10.33 5.85
C VAL A 99 5.22 9.89 4.38
N HIS A 100 5.54 8.62 4.11
CA HIS A 100 5.72 8.15 2.73
C HIS A 100 4.45 7.59 2.07
N TYR A 101 3.44 7.23 2.86
CA TYR A 101 2.17 6.66 2.40
C TYR A 101 0.99 7.03 3.32
N PRO A 102 0.58 8.31 3.33
CA PRO A 102 -0.42 8.81 4.28
C PRO A 102 -1.79 8.12 4.19
N GLN A 103 -2.11 7.52 3.04
CA GLN A 103 -3.37 6.78 2.86
C GLN A 103 -3.42 5.47 3.66
N ARG A 104 -2.27 4.88 4.03
CA ARG A 104 -2.14 3.67 4.89
C ARG A 104 -3.01 2.47 4.49
N LYS A 105 -3.49 2.43 3.25
CA LYS A 105 -4.40 1.41 2.72
C LYS A 105 -3.96 1.01 1.33
N ILE A 106 -4.08 -0.28 1.05
CA ILE A 106 -3.89 -0.82 -0.30
C ILE A 106 -5.27 -1.16 -0.86
N MET A 107 -5.74 -0.33 -1.80
CA MET A 107 -7.11 -0.41 -2.33
C MET A 107 -8.16 -0.30 -1.21
N ALA A 108 -8.87 -1.38 -0.89
CA ALA A 108 -9.84 -1.46 0.20
C ALA A 108 -9.31 -2.21 1.44
N SER A 109 -8.05 -2.65 1.41
CA SER A 109 -7.42 -3.39 2.50
C SER A 109 -6.85 -2.45 3.55
N GLU A 110 -7.23 -2.67 4.80
CA GLU A 110 -6.68 -1.94 5.94
C GLU A 110 -5.30 -2.49 6.35
N LEU A 111 -4.54 -1.65 7.06
CA LEU A 111 -3.29 -2.02 7.70
C LEU A 111 -3.61 -2.83 8.96
N LEU A 112 -3.10 -4.05 9.03
CA LEU A 112 -3.28 -4.95 10.17
C LEU A 112 -2.20 -4.78 11.21
N ASP A 113 -0.95 -4.71 10.77
CA ASP A 113 0.20 -4.77 11.67
C ASP A 113 1.37 -3.96 11.16
N VAL A 114 2.16 -3.45 12.11
CA VAL A 114 3.37 -2.65 11.85
C VAL A 114 4.46 -3.12 12.77
N ASN A 115 5.52 -3.69 12.19
CA ASN A 115 6.68 -4.16 12.93
C ASN A 115 7.95 -3.47 12.46
N GLY A 116 8.82 -3.12 13.41
CA GLY A 116 10.11 -2.49 13.15
C GLY A 116 11.24 -3.29 13.78
N VAL A 117 12.32 -3.50 13.04
CA VAL A 117 13.54 -4.15 13.53
C VAL A 117 14.72 -3.26 13.19
N ILE A 118 15.56 -2.99 14.19
CA ILE A 118 16.86 -2.35 14.00
C ILE A 118 17.90 -3.47 13.94
N GLU A 119 18.54 -3.61 12.79
CA GLU A 119 19.71 -4.47 12.61
C GLU A 119 20.99 -3.64 12.59
N THR A 120 22.15 -4.29 12.66
CA THR A 120 23.45 -3.63 12.92
C THR A 120 23.75 -2.43 12.01
N ASN A 121 23.35 -2.49 10.73
CA ASN A 121 23.65 -1.44 9.73
C ASN A 121 22.42 -0.98 8.93
N HIS A 122 21.24 -1.47 9.27
CA HIS A 122 20.02 -1.17 8.53
C HIS A 122 18.80 -1.37 9.42
N TYR A 123 17.71 -0.72 9.07
CA TYR A 123 16.45 -0.87 9.76
C TYR A 123 15.38 -1.33 8.78
N VAL A 124 14.47 -2.15 9.28
CA VAL A 124 13.42 -2.79 8.51
C VAL A 124 12.08 -2.45 9.14
N CYS A 125 11.15 -1.96 8.32
CA CYS A 125 9.76 -1.81 8.70
C CYS A 125 8.90 -2.71 7.82
N HIS A 126 8.09 -3.55 8.47
CA HIS A 126 7.15 -4.46 7.84
C HIS A 126 5.72 -3.98 8.10
N TYR A 127 4.94 -3.85 7.03
CA TYR A 127 3.56 -3.38 7.06
C TYR A 127 2.67 -4.47 6.46
N ALA A 128 1.87 -5.14 7.29
CA ALA A 128 0.98 -6.20 6.86
C ALA A 128 -0.45 -5.67 6.63
N TYR A 129 -1.10 -6.13 5.57
CA TYR A 129 -2.45 -5.70 5.18
C TYR A 129 -3.43 -6.89 5.17
N GLU A 130 -4.73 -6.62 5.37
CA GLU A 130 -5.80 -7.63 5.44
C GLU A 130 -5.88 -8.56 4.23
N ASN A 131 -5.51 -8.09 3.06
CA ASN A 131 -5.52 -8.87 1.82
C ASN A 131 -4.31 -9.81 1.67
N GLY A 132 -3.54 -10.03 2.74
CA GLY A 132 -2.35 -10.89 2.74
C GLY A 132 -1.12 -10.25 2.09
N GLN A 133 -1.19 -9.00 1.64
CA GLN A 133 -0.03 -8.29 1.11
C GLN A 133 0.78 -7.65 2.24
N SER A 134 2.08 -7.54 2.04
CA SER A 134 2.94 -6.76 2.92
C SER A 134 3.89 -5.87 2.16
N ILE A 135 4.15 -4.69 2.73
CA ILE A 135 5.20 -3.78 2.26
C ILE A 135 6.36 -3.90 3.24
N VAL A 136 7.55 -4.15 2.69
CA VAL A 136 8.79 -4.20 3.47
C VAL A 136 9.66 -3.06 3.03
N ILE A 137 10.00 -2.17 3.97
CA ILE A 137 10.97 -1.11 3.72
C ILE A 137 12.25 -1.46 4.46
N VAL A 138 13.34 -1.54 3.71
CA VAL A 138 14.69 -1.69 4.25
C VAL A 138 15.44 -0.40 3.95
N SER A 139 15.98 0.24 4.97
CA SER A 139 16.82 1.41 4.76
C SER A 139 18.14 1.34 5.51
N THR A 140 19.16 1.81 4.81
CA THR A 140 20.52 2.03 5.31
C THR A 140 20.80 3.53 5.28
N ALA A 141 22.01 3.94 5.66
CA ALA A 141 22.41 5.35 5.64
C ALA A 141 22.21 6.05 4.26
N ASN A 142 22.32 5.32 3.16
CA ASN A 142 22.39 5.91 1.81
C ASN A 142 21.31 5.42 0.84
N GLN A 143 20.54 4.41 1.22
CA GLN A 143 19.53 3.80 0.36
C GLN A 143 18.29 3.40 1.13
N LEU A 144 17.16 3.48 0.43
CA LEU A 144 15.86 3.02 0.88
C LEU A 144 15.30 2.11 -0.20
N LYS A 145 15.07 0.85 0.16
CA LYS A 145 14.48 -0.16 -0.70
C LYS A 145 13.07 -0.45 -0.20
N ILE A 146 12.12 -0.47 -1.13
CA ILE A 146 10.72 -0.80 -0.87
C ILE A 146 10.39 -2.05 -1.67
N ASP A 147 10.01 -3.10 -0.98
CA ASP A 147 9.61 -4.37 -1.55
C ASP A 147 8.15 -4.69 -1.18
N VAL A 148 7.50 -5.44 -2.05
CA VAL A 148 6.13 -5.92 -1.86
C VAL A 148 6.21 -7.42 -1.80
N GLU A 149 5.65 -7.98 -0.75
CA GLU A 149 5.59 -9.41 -0.50
C GLU A 149 4.12 -9.84 -0.42
N MET A 150 3.88 -11.10 -0.75
CA MET A 150 2.60 -11.75 -0.51
C MET A 150 2.84 -12.75 0.62
N SER A 151 2.02 -12.71 1.66
CA SER A 151 1.99 -13.76 2.66
C SER A 151 1.65 -15.07 1.97
N ALA A 152 2.56 -16.04 2.04
CA ALA A 152 2.25 -17.41 1.68
C ALA A 152 1.53 -18.02 2.89
N GLU A 153 0.19 -18.12 2.80
CA GLU A 153 -0.57 -19.04 3.65
C GLU A 153 -0.08 -20.48 3.51
#